data_AF-A0A8H7B2J2-F1
#
_entry.id   AF-A0A8H7B2J2-F1
#
_cell.length_a   1.000
_cell.length_b   1.000
_cell.length_c   1.000
_cell.angle_alpha   90.00
_cell.angle_beta   90.00
_cell.angle_gamma   90.00
#
_symmetry.space_group_name_H-M   'P 1'
#
loop_
_entity.id
_entity.type
_entity.pdbx_description
1 polymer ?
#
loop_
_entity_poly.entity_id
_entity_poly.type
_entity_poly.pdbx_seq_one_letter_code
_entity_poly.pdbx_strand_id
1 'polypeptide(L)'
;FKGKMASSQVKRYVIVGMGVRSAFYYQSIIQDFKSVAAVVGICDTNQTRMKAANDRMVELGGERVSMYKAEDFDKMVKEQKADVVIVTTIDKFHHVYCIRAMELGCDAITEKPMTIDEEKLQAMIDAEKRTGKQVRVLFNYRYAPHHTKMRELIDSDVIGEVSTVHMDWILDCAHGSDFMRRWHRNKDTSGGIQMHKSIHHFDLVHYWLNTEPENVYCVGSLRFYGKENAERRGEKNLGERYLNNEAAKDDPFAIHIDQNAQLKKLYLEAEHEDGYIRDRNCFAEGITIEDNLSMVIKYKNKAVMTYNTYAYAPWEGYRCVFNGSKGRIEINVVEGGYSAGGEIVTNEGLGELEANYIQGGVEKTNIVVYPLWGKPYVVDVVKGEGGHGGGDPLLLKDVIVGSEGEDSFKRAAYIRDGGNAVLVGVGANKSMESGLPIQVQDLVKWYGIQSVVASRSASFVTNASTQSVTGTSSAESTQRATSSGTAAAEATGAAVPVRGFKKMGLAGAIAGAAGVMFV
;
A
#
# COMPACT_ATOMS: atom_id res chain seq x y z
N PHE A 1 15.05 -44.83 12.29
CA PHE A 1 15.17 -43.58 13.05
C PHE A 1 13.80 -42.92 13.15
N LYS A 2 13.12 -43.09 14.30
CA LYS A 2 11.89 -42.36 14.61
C LYS A 2 12.30 -40.93 14.99
N GLY A 3 12.18 -39.99 14.05
CA GLY A 3 12.38 -38.57 14.33
C GLY A 3 11.34 -38.12 15.34
N LYS A 4 11.80 -37.51 16.44
CA LYS A 4 10.95 -36.77 17.38
C LYS A 4 10.20 -35.72 16.56
N MET A 5 8.89 -35.88 16.36
CA MET A 5 8.04 -34.71 16.12
C MET A 5 8.11 -33.89 17.40
N ALA A 6 8.89 -32.81 17.39
CA ALA A 6 8.72 -31.76 18.39
C ALA A 6 7.24 -31.36 18.34
N SER A 7 6.52 -31.39 19.46
CA SER A 7 5.19 -30.79 19.51
C SER A 7 5.37 -29.34 19.07
N SER A 8 4.87 -28.96 17.90
CA SER A 8 4.94 -27.56 17.47
C SER A 8 4.13 -26.76 18.50
N GLN A 9 4.84 -25.99 19.30
CA GLN A 9 4.22 -25.12 20.29
C GLN A 9 3.26 -24.17 19.56
N VAL A 10 2.01 -24.08 20.03
CA VAL A 10 1.02 -23.14 19.49
C VAL A 10 1.57 -21.73 19.61
N LYS A 11 1.71 -21.04 18.47
CA LYS A 11 2.25 -19.69 18.40
C LYS A 11 1.21 -18.69 18.91
N ARG A 12 1.64 -17.77 19.77
CA ARG A 12 0.79 -16.84 20.52
C ARG A 12 0.79 -15.48 19.85
N TYR A 13 -0.37 -15.06 19.37
CA TYR A 13 -0.59 -13.79 18.70
C TYR A 13 -1.34 -12.82 19.60
N VAL A 14 -0.88 -11.59 19.67
CA VAL A 14 -1.68 -10.46 20.18
C VAL A 14 -1.98 -9.50 19.04
N ILE A 15 -3.13 -8.83 19.09
CA ILE A 15 -3.54 -7.92 18.03
C ILE A 15 -3.77 -6.52 18.61
N VAL A 16 -3.27 -5.48 17.95
CA VAL A 16 -3.50 -4.08 18.31
C VAL A 16 -4.21 -3.33 17.19
N GLY A 17 -5.31 -2.66 17.53
CA GLY A 17 -6.23 -2.00 16.59
C GLY A 17 -7.40 -2.92 16.21
N MET A 18 -8.55 -2.77 16.87
CA MET A 18 -9.75 -3.58 16.75
C MET A 18 -10.81 -2.96 15.81
N GLY A 19 -10.36 -2.37 14.71
CA GLY A 19 -11.25 -2.00 13.60
C GLY A 19 -11.63 -3.21 12.75
N VAL A 20 -12.38 -2.98 11.67
CA VAL A 20 -12.80 -4.03 10.71
C VAL A 20 -11.65 -4.93 10.26
N ARG A 21 -10.45 -4.36 10.05
CA ARG A 21 -9.31 -5.09 9.50
C ARG A 21 -8.75 -6.18 10.41
N SER A 22 -8.93 -6.08 11.74
CA SER A 22 -8.42 -7.12 12.65
C SER A 22 -9.14 -8.47 12.48
N ALA A 23 -10.39 -8.44 11.99
CA ALA A 23 -11.18 -9.64 11.70
C ALA A 23 -10.50 -10.59 10.74
N PHE A 24 -9.81 -10.03 9.74
CA PHE A 24 -9.03 -10.79 8.76
C PHE A 24 -8.05 -11.78 9.41
N TYR A 25 -7.46 -11.39 10.55
CA TYR A 25 -6.46 -12.20 11.24
C TYR A 25 -7.09 -13.15 12.26
N TYR A 26 -7.88 -12.63 13.20
CA TYR A 26 -8.42 -13.48 14.26
C TYR A 26 -9.37 -14.54 13.71
N GLN A 27 -10.12 -14.24 12.64
CA GLN A 27 -11.00 -15.20 12.01
C GLN A 27 -10.22 -16.38 11.46
N SER A 28 -9.16 -16.11 10.70
CA SER A 28 -8.34 -17.18 10.12
C SER A 28 -7.58 -17.97 11.19
N ILE A 29 -7.07 -17.31 12.24
CA ILE A 29 -6.46 -18.02 13.37
C ILE A 29 -7.46 -18.97 14.03
N ILE A 30 -8.70 -18.52 14.27
CA ILE A 30 -9.73 -19.32 14.97
C ILE A 30 -10.27 -20.46 14.10
N GLN A 31 -10.56 -20.17 12.82
CA GLN A 31 -11.24 -21.11 11.94
C GLN A 31 -10.27 -22.06 11.22
N ASP A 32 -9.13 -21.54 10.75
CA ASP A 32 -8.23 -22.26 9.84
C ASP A 32 -6.98 -22.80 10.55
N PHE A 33 -6.45 -22.05 11.53
CA PHE A 33 -5.11 -22.30 12.08
C PHE A 33 -5.05 -22.56 13.58
N LYS A 34 -6.19 -22.88 14.22
CA LYS A 34 -6.29 -23.06 15.69
C LYS A 34 -5.37 -24.12 16.28
N SER A 35 -4.93 -25.09 15.48
CA SER A 35 -4.01 -26.16 15.92
C SER A 35 -2.56 -25.70 16.07
N VAL A 36 -2.20 -24.56 15.48
CA VAL A 36 -0.82 -24.05 15.42
C VAL A 36 -0.68 -22.58 15.82
N ALA A 37 -1.78 -21.83 15.89
CA ALA A 37 -1.83 -20.42 16.27
C ALA A 37 -3.00 -20.14 17.22
N ALA A 38 -2.81 -19.18 18.13
CA ALA A 38 -3.85 -18.70 19.03
C ALA A 38 -3.77 -17.18 19.21
N VAL A 39 -4.92 -16.51 19.17
CA VAL A 39 -5.03 -15.13 19.66
C VAL A 39 -5.11 -15.19 21.18
N VAL A 40 -4.23 -14.48 21.88
CA VAL A 40 -4.12 -14.53 23.35
C VAL A 40 -4.40 -13.19 24.03
N GLY A 41 -4.52 -12.11 23.27
CA GLY A 41 -4.87 -10.80 23.79
C GLY A 41 -5.16 -9.80 22.67
N ILE A 42 -6.01 -8.82 22.98
CA ILE A 42 -6.33 -7.71 22.07
C ILE A 42 -6.13 -6.36 22.75
N CYS A 43 -5.72 -5.37 21.96
CA CYS A 43 -5.45 -4.02 22.41
C CYS A 43 -6.12 -2.99 21.48
N ASP A 44 -6.78 -1.98 22.07
CA ASP A 44 -7.32 -0.82 21.36
C ASP A 44 -7.50 0.37 22.33
N THR A 45 -7.62 1.58 21.79
CA THR A 45 -8.07 2.75 22.57
C THR A 45 -9.55 2.64 22.96
N ASN A 46 -10.33 1.87 22.20
CA ASN A 46 -11.79 1.78 22.27
C ASN A 46 -12.25 0.42 22.83
N GLN A 47 -12.86 0.46 24.01
CA GLN A 47 -13.34 -0.71 24.75
C GLN A 47 -14.53 -1.37 24.05
N THR A 48 -15.40 -0.57 23.44
CA THR A 48 -16.57 -1.02 22.67
C THR A 48 -16.13 -1.87 21.49
N ARG A 49 -15.10 -1.44 20.74
CA ARG A 49 -14.49 -2.23 19.66
C ARG A 49 -13.87 -3.53 20.14
N MET A 50 -13.12 -3.51 21.25
CA MET A 50 -12.55 -4.74 21.82
C MET A 50 -13.63 -5.73 22.26
N LYS A 51 -14.74 -5.26 22.85
CA LYS A 51 -15.89 -6.10 23.20
C LYS A 51 -16.53 -6.71 21.96
N ALA A 52 -16.76 -5.90 20.92
CA ALA A 52 -17.33 -6.36 19.67
C ALA A 52 -16.45 -7.42 18.97
N ALA A 53 -15.12 -7.24 18.97
CA ALA A 53 -14.18 -8.23 18.46
C ALA A 53 -14.24 -9.53 19.27
N ASN A 54 -14.28 -9.46 20.60
CA ASN A 54 -14.40 -10.64 21.45
C ASN A 54 -15.73 -11.39 21.24
N ASP A 55 -16.85 -10.68 21.08
CA ASP A 55 -18.14 -11.29 20.74
C ASP A 55 -18.02 -12.04 19.41
N ARG A 56 -17.41 -11.41 18.41
CA ARG A 56 -17.21 -12.02 17.09
C ARG A 56 -16.29 -13.23 17.15
N MET A 57 -15.22 -13.20 17.94
CA MET A 57 -14.35 -14.37 18.15
C MET A 57 -15.13 -15.56 18.72
N VAL A 58 -16.05 -15.32 19.67
CA VAL A 58 -16.92 -16.38 20.23
C VAL A 58 -17.88 -16.93 19.18
N GLU A 59 -18.51 -16.08 18.38
CA GLU A 59 -19.38 -16.51 17.27
C GLU A 59 -18.64 -17.39 16.25
N LEU A 60 -17.36 -17.14 16.03
CA LEU A 60 -16.49 -17.92 15.14
C LEU A 60 -16.02 -19.26 15.76
N GLY A 61 -16.40 -19.55 17.01
CA GLY A 61 -16.00 -20.77 17.74
C GLY A 61 -14.70 -20.63 18.52
N GLY A 62 -14.21 -19.41 18.72
CA GLY A 62 -13.07 -19.08 19.60
C GLY A 62 -13.49 -18.77 21.03
N GLU A 63 -12.52 -18.36 21.84
CA GLU A 63 -12.73 -17.94 23.23
C GLU A 63 -12.56 -16.42 23.37
N ARG A 64 -13.16 -15.84 24.42
CA ARG A 64 -12.87 -14.45 24.78
C ARG A 64 -11.42 -14.34 25.27
N VAL A 65 -10.71 -13.34 24.78
CA VAL A 65 -9.33 -13.04 25.19
C VAL A 65 -9.28 -11.77 26.05
N SER A 66 -8.19 -11.65 26.82
CA SER A 66 -7.93 -10.46 27.64
C SER A 66 -7.88 -9.20 26.77
N MET A 67 -8.54 -8.15 27.23
CA MET A 67 -8.60 -6.83 26.58
C MET A 67 -7.68 -5.86 27.31
N TYR A 68 -6.90 -5.10 26.57
CA TYR A 68 -5.93 -4.13 27.09
C TYR A 68 -6.13 -2.77 26.43
N LYS A 69 -6.03 -1.69 27.21
CA LYS A 69 -6.00 -0.34 26.64
C LYS A 69 -4.63 -0.08 25.97
N ALA A 70 -4.57 0.93 25.11
CA ALA A 70 -3.36 1.25 24.34
C ALA A 70 -2.13 1.49 25.22
N GLU A 71 -2.31 2.15 26.36
CA GLU A 71 -1.26 2.38 27.37
C GLU A 71 -0.74 1.10 28.03
N ASP A 72 -1.53 0.01 28.01
CA ASP A 72 -1.18 -1.29 28.56
C ASP A 72 -0.60 -2.26 27.51
N PHE A 73 -0.20 -1.76 26.33
CA PHE A 73 0.35 -2.61 25.26
C PHE A 73 1.53 -3.49 25.73
N ASP A 74 2.50 -2.90 26.43
CA ASP A 74 3.64 -3.64 27.00
C ASP A 74 3.22 -4.73 27.97
N LYS A 75 2.21 -4.42 28.80
CA LYS A 75 1.66 -5.34 29.78
C LYS A 75 1.00 -6.52 29.08
N MET A 76 0.19 -6.27 28.04
CA MET A 76 -0.40 -7.30 27.19
C MET A 76 0.67 -8.25 26.65
N VAL A 77 1.70 -7.72 26.00
CA VAL A 77 2.76 -8.52 25.37
C VAL A 77 3.46 -9.42 26.41
N LYS A 78 3.78 -8.88 27.60
CA LYS A 78 4.47 -9.62 28.67
C LYS A 78 3.59 -10.65 29.36
N GLU A 79 2.39 -10.25 29.81
CA GLU A 79 1.45 -11.15 30.51
C GLU A 79 1.01 -12.30 29.60
N GLN A 80 0.72 -11.97 28.34
CA GLN A 80 0.30 -12.94 27.35
C GLN A 80 1.46 -13.66 26.67
N LYS A 81 2.72 -13.41 27.05
CA LYS A 81 3.91 -14.07 26.49
C LYS A 81 3.81 -14.19 24.96
N ALA A 82 3.53 -13.07 24.30
CA ALA A 82 3.25 -13.06 22.87
C ALA A 82 4.51 -13.45 22.08
N ASP A 83 4.35 -14.25 21.03
CA ASP A 83 5.41 -14.54 20.08
C ASP A 83 5.42 -13.50 18.95
N VAL A 84 4.22 -13.08 18.52
CA VAL A 84 4.01 -12.16 17.40
C VAL A 84 2.94 -11.13 17.72
N VAL A 85 3.18 -9.88 17.33
CA VAL A 85 2.20 -8.78 17.40
C VAL A 85 1.65 -8.50 16.02
N ILE A 86 0.32 -8.51 15.86
CA ILE A 86 -0.37 -8.07 14.64
C ILE A 86 -0.86 -6.64 14.84
N VAL A 87 -0.48 -5.75 13.92
CA VAL A 87 -0.74 -4.32 13.97
C VAL A 87 -1.73 -3.93 12.88
N THR A 88 -2.93 -3.53 13.30
CA THR A 88 -4.07 -3.15 12.45
C THR A 88 -4.68 -1.81 12.89
N THR A 89 -3.83 -0.90 13.39
CA THR A 89 -4.25 0.45 13.80
C THR A 89 -4.46 1.37 12.60
N ILE A 90 -4.58 2.68 12.82
CA ILE A 90 -4.43 3.66 11.74
C ILE A 90 -2.96 3.79 11.33
N ASP A 91 -2.69 4.21 10.09
CA ASP A 91 -1.35 4.13 9.47
C ASP A 91 -0.27 4.84 10.29
N LYS A 92 -0.58 6.03 10.80
CA LYS A 92 0.41 6.83 11.55
C LYS A 92 0.94 6.14 12.80
N PHE A 93 0.29 5.09 13.31
CA PHE A 93 0.72 4.40 14.53
C PHE A 93 1.34 3.02 14.29
N HIS A 94 1.38 2.52 13.04
CA HIS A 94 1.94 1.21 12.74
C HIS A 94 3.39 1.06 13.26
N HIS A 95 4.25 2.03 12.95
CA HIS A 95 5.63 2.08 13.41
C HIS A 95 5.78 1.98 14.93
N VAL A 96 4.90 2.63 15.72
CA VAL A 96 4.96 2.63 17.20
C VAL A 96 4.87 1.21 17.72
N TYR A 97 3.83 0.49 17.30
CA TYR A 97 3.58 -0.86 17.78
C TYR A 97 4.55 -1.88 17.20
N CYS A 98 4.99 -1.72 15.94
CA CYS A 98 6.00 -2.59 15.34
C CYS A 98 7.35 -2.45 16.04
N ILE A 99 7.84 -1.23 16.25
CA ILE A 99 9.10 -0.98 16.96
C ILE A 99 8.99 -1.56 18.37
N ARG A 100 7.89 -1.27 19.08
CA ARG A 100 7.73 -1.73 20.45
C ARG A 100 7.62 -3.25 20.56
N ALA A 101 6.94 -3.91 19.64
CA ALA A 101 6.88 -5.37 19.57
C ALA A 101 8.29 -5.97 19.47
N MET A 102 9.12 -5.47 18.55
CA MET A 102 10.50 -5.93 18.38
C MET A 102 11.35 -5.70 19.63
N GLU A 103 11.23 -4.54 20.29
CA GLU A 103 11.94 -4.24 21.54
C GLU A 103 11.51 -5.14 22.71
N LEU A 104 10.28 -5.63 22.70
CA LEU A 104 9.75 -6.58 23.67
C LEU A 104 10.09 -8.03 23.33
N GLY A 105 10.79 -8.27 22.22
CA GLY A 105 11.25 -9.59 21.80
C GLY A 105 10.26 -10.37 20.91
N CYS A 106 9.24 -9.71 20.37
CA CYS A 106 8.28 -10.31 19.44
C CYS A 106 8.63 -9.96 17.99
N ASP A 107 8.29 -10.84 17.05
CA ASP A 107 8.16 -10.42 15.65
C ASP A 107 6.87 -9.61 15.47
N ALA A 108 6.79 -8.80 14.42
CA ALA A 108 5.59 -8.03 14.11
C ALA A 108 5.04 -8.35 12.73
N ILE A 109 3.72 -8.30 12.61
CA ILE A 109 2.99 -8.29 11.34
C ILE A 109 2.24 -6.96 11.30
N THR A 110 2.34 -6.23 10.21
CA THR A 110 1.64 -4.95 10.06
C THR A 110 0.86 -4.90 8.77
N GLU A 111 -0.31 -4.27 8.86
CA GLU A 111 -0.95 -3.71 7.69
C GLU A 111 -0.05 -2.68 6.99
N LYS A 112 -0.31 -2.53 5.69
CA LYS A 112 0.27 -1.48 4.88
C LYS A 112 -0.46 -0.15 5.10
N PRO A 113 0.24 0.99 4.99
CA PRO A 113 1.69 1.12 4.90
C PRO A 113 2.35 0.85 6.26
N MET A 114 3.57 0.34 6.32
CA MET A 114 4.25 0.08 7.61
C MET A 114 4.51 1.36 8.43
N THR A 115 4.57 2.51 7.75
CA THR A 115 4.63 3.87 8.31
C THR A 115 4.31 4.88 7.20
N ILE A 116 4.20 6.17 7.53
CA ILE A 116 3.84 7.24 6.58
C ILE A 116 4.95 8.27 6.35
N ASP A 117 6.10 8.16 7.04
CA ASP A 117 7.26 9.04 6.84
C ASP A 117 8.59 8.29 6.99
N GLU A 118 9.65 8.92 6.45
CA GLU A 118 10.99 8.38 6.36
C GLU A 118 11.72 8.28 7.70
N GLU A 119 11.46 9.19 8.64
CA GLU A 119 12.13 9.18 9.96
C GLU A 119 11.66 7.98 10.78
N LYS A 120 10.36 7.71 10.77
CA LYS A 120 9.78 6.51 11.38
C LYS A 120 10.20 5.25 10.65
N LEU A 121 10.34 5.29 9.32
CA LEU A 121 10.88 4.16 8.57
C LEU A 121 12.32 3.85 9.01
N GLN A 122 13.16 4.88 9.15
CA GLN A 122 14.51 4.73 9.67
C GLN A 122 14.50 4.10 11.07
N ALA A 123 13.63 4.58 11.97
CA ALA A 123 13.50 4.02 13.31
C ALA A 123 13.09 2.53 13.31
N MET A 124 12.22 2.11 12.36
CA MET A 124 11.88 0.70 12.18
C MET A 124 13.07 -0.13 11.70
N ILE A 125 13.84 0.38 10.72
CA ILE A 125 15.07 -0.26 10.22
C ILE A 125 16.10 -0.42 11.35
N ASP A 126 16.29 0.63 12.15
CA ASP A 126 17.21 0.61 13.30
C ASP A 126 16.76 -0.38 14.37
N ALA A 127 15.45 -0.49 14.62
CA ALA A 127 14.89 -1.42 15.58
C ALA A 127 15.04 -2.89 15.15
N GLU A 128 14.77 -3.22 13.89
CA GLU A 128 15.00 -4.57 13.33
C GLU A 128 16.47 -4.97 13.48
N LYS A 129 17.40 -4.06 13.12
CA LYS A 129 18.84 -4.30 13.28
C LYS A 129 19.25 -4.50 14.74
N ARG A 130 18.75 -3.67 15.66
CA ARG A 130 19.14 -3.70 17.08
C ARG A 130 18.60 -4.92 17.82
N THR A 131 17.40 -5.37 17.47
CA THR A 131 16.68 -6.43 18.19
C THR A 131 16.85 -7.81 17.53
N GLY A 132 17.16 -7.85 16.23
CA GLY A 132 17.16 -9.08 15.43
C GLY A 132 15.77 -9.65 15.16
N LYS A 133 14.71 -8.91 15.49
CA LYS A 133 13.31 -9.27 15.22
C LYS A 133 12.86 -8.70 13.88
N GLN A 134 11.83 -9.30 13.30
CA GLN A 134 11.40 -8.97 11.93
C GLN A 134 10.02 -8.32 11.91
N VAL A 135 9.81 -7.46 10.91
CA VAL A 135 8.47 -6.96 10.56
C VAL A 135 8.02 -7.52 9.22
N ARG A 136 6.88 -8.21 9.23
CA ARG A 136 6.15 -8.66 8.06
C ARG A 136 5.16 -7.60 7.60
N VAL A 137 5.18 -7.24 6.31
CA VAL A 137 4.25 -6.24 5.74
C VAL A 137 3.24 -6.94 4.81
N LEU A 138 1.95 -6.65 4.98
CA LEU A 138 0.89 -7.36 4.27
C LEU A 138 0.58 -6.79 2.89
N PHE A 139 1.43 -7.11 1.92
CA PHE A 139 1.17 -6.92 0.49
C PHE A 139 0.49 -8.16 -0.11
N ASN A 140 -0.80 -8.28 0.16
CA ASN A 140 -1.63 -9.38 -0.30
C ASN A 140 -1.67 -9.54 -1.83
N TYR A 141 -1.48 -8.45 -2.59
CA TYR A 141 -1.42 -8.51 -4.05
C TYR A 141 -0.31 -9.43 -4.58
N ARG A 142 0.82 -9.59 -3.90
CA ARG A 142 1.89 -10.53 -4.33
C ARG A 142 1.40 -11.98 -4.42
N TYR A 143 0.37 -12.34 -3.66
CA TYR A 143 -0.14 -13.72 -3.54
C TYR A 143 -1.27 -14.04 -4.52
N ALA A 144 -1.86 -13.03 -5.17
CA ALA A 144 -2.90 -13.27 -6.16
C ALA A 144 -2.33 -14.04 -7.37
N PRO A 145 -3.02 -15.09 -7.89
CA PRO A 145 -2.49 -15.91 -8.97
C PRO A 145 -2.09 -15.15 -10.23
N HIS A 146 -2.86 -14.13 -10.62
CA HIS A 146 -2.56 -13.30 -11.79
C HIS A 146 -1.31 -12.44 -11.59
N HIS A 147 -1.10 -11.89 -10.39
CA HIS A 147 0.11 -11.17 -10.05
C HIS A 147 1.33 -12.09 -9.95
N THR A 148 1.17 -13.30 -9.41
CA THR A 148 2.22 -14.32 -9.41
C THR A 148 2.59 -14.73 -10.84
N LYS A 149 1.59 -14.90 -11.73
CA LYS A 149 1.83 -15.18 -13.15
C LYS A 149 2.58 -14.05 -13.85
N MET A 150 2.27 -12.79 -13.55
CA MET A 150 3.04 -11.65 -14.06
C MET A 150 4.51 -11.69 -13.61
N ARG A 151 4.77 -12.04 -12.34
CA ARG A 151 6.14 -12.27 -11.86
C ARG A 151 6.83 -13.37 -12.64
N GLU A 152 6.17 -14.52 -12.81
CA GLU A 152 6.70 -15.66 -13.58
C GLU A 152 7.05 -15.29 -15.03
N LEU A 153 6.17 -14.55 -15.72
CA LEU A 153 6.41 -14.13 -17.11
C LEU A 153 7.61 -13.18 -17.23
N ILE A 154 7.73 -12.21 -16.33
CA ILE A 154 8.85 -11.26 -16.34
C ILE A 154 10.16 -11.98 -15.96
N ASP A 155 10.14 -12.83 -14.94
CA ASP A 155 11.31 -13.57 -14.44
C ASP A 155 11.79 -14.64 -15.46
N SER A 156 10.89 -15.19 -16.27
CA SER A 156 11.21 -16.11 -17.38
C SER A 156 11.73 -15.42 -18.64
N ASP A 157 11.97 -14.10 -18.59
CA ASP A 157 12.66 -13.34 -19.63
C ASP A 157 11.92 -13.32 -21.00
N VAL A 158 10.61 -13.56 -21.01
CA VAL A 158 9.81 -13.65 -22.26
C VAL A 158 9.75 -12.33 -23.02
N ILE A 159 9.96 -11.20 -22.34
CA ILE A 159 10.05 -9.86 -22.94
C ILE A 159 11.41 -9.20 -22.79
N GLY A 160 12.44 -9.90 -22.31
CA GLY A 160 13.77 -9.33 -22.14
C GLY A 160 13.85 -8.30 -21.00
N GLU A 161 14.89 -7.48 -21.03
CA GLU A 161 15.05 -6.32 -20.14
C GLU A 161 13.91 -5.31 -20.33
N VAL A 162 13.17 -5.03 -19.26
CA VAL A 162 12.06 -4.05 -19.24
C VAL A 162 12.60 -2.63 -19.21
N SER A 163 12.19 -1.80 -20.17
CA SER A 163 12.59 -0.39 -20.26
C SER A 163 11.56 0.57 -19.68
N THR A 164 10.27 0.31 -19.92
CA THR A 164 9.18 1.19 -19.46
C THR A 164 8.00 0.40 -18.92
N VAL A 165 7.37 0.94 -17.88
CA VAL A 165 6.09 0.47 -17.34
C VAL A 165 5.06 1.60 -17.44
N HIS A 166 3.86 1.29 -17.94
CA HIS A 166 2.73 2.23 -17.90
C HIS A 166 1.63 1.61 -17.06
N MET A 167 1.27 2.28 -15.96
CA MET A 167 0.31 1.76 -15.01
C MET A 167 -0.75 2.80 -14.68
N ASP A 168 -2.00 2.48 -14.97
CA ASP A 168 -3.17 3.26 -14.55
C ASP A 168 -3.94 2.42 -13.55
N TRP A 169 -4.02 2.85 -12.28
CA TRP A 169 -4.87 2.23 -11.27
C TRP A 169 -5.99 3.17 -10.87
N ILE A 170 -7.22 2.76 -11.11
CA ILE A 170 -8.39 3.59 -10.91
C ILE A 170 -9.26 2.98 -9.82
N LEU A 171 -9.84 3.83 -8.96
CA LEU A 171 -10.79 3.39 -7.94
C LEU A 171 -12.16 3.90 -8.30
N ASP A 172 -13.16 3.05 -8.09
CA ASP A 172 -14.53 3.48 -8.27
C ASP A 172 -14.93 4.54 -7.22
N CYS A 173 -16.10 5.15 -7.44
CA CYS A 173 -16.64 6.13 -6.52
C CYS A 173 -16.91 5.56 -5.11
N ALA A 174 -17.23 4.27 -4.97
CA ALA A 174 -17.55 3.66 -3.68
C ALA A 174 -16.30 3.52 -2.80
N HIS A 175 -15.20 3.02 -3.37
CA HIS A 175 -13.92 2.88 -2.70
C HIS A 175 -13.24 4.23 -2.48
N GLY A 176 -13.20 5.08 -3.50
CA GLY A 176 -12.57 6.38 -3.40
C GLY A 176 -13.21 7.28 -2.35
N SER A 177 -14.55 7.34 -2.32
CA SER A 177 -15.29 8.12 -1.33
C SER A 177 -15.08 7.59 0.09
N ASP A 178 -14.79 6.30 0.26
CA ASP A 178 -14.53 5.73 1.57
C ASP A 178 -13.23 6.23 2.21
N PHE A 179 -12.20 6.54 1.39
CA PHE A 179 -11.01 7.21 1.89
C PHE A 179 -11.30 8.66 2.33
N MET A 180 -12.21 9.33 1.62
CA MET A 180 -12.54 10.74 1.86
C MET A 180 -13.43 10.98 3.08
N ARG A 181 -14.16 9.97 3.55
CA ARG A 181 -15.01 10.03 4.76
C ARG A 181 -14.31 9.60 6.05
N ARG A 182 -13.22 8.86 5.95
CA ARG A 182 -12.50 8.30 7.11
C ARG A 182 -11.33 9.17 7.55
N TRP A 183 -10.63 8.73 8.60
CA TRP A 183 -9.34 9.30 8.99
C TRP A 183 -8.35 9.35 7.82
N HIS A 184 -8.45 8.43 6.83
CA HIS A 184 -7.63 8.45 5.61
C HIS A 184 -7.61 9.80 4.89
N ARG A 185 -8.69 10.59 4.97
CA ARG A 185 -8.82 11.91 4.36
C ARG A 185 -7.80 12.93 4.84
N ASN A 186 -7.13 12.65 5.97
CA ASN A 186 -6.10 13.50 6.53
C ASN A 186 -4.70 12.91 6.29
N LYS A 187 -3.88 13.65 5.54
CA LYS A 187 -2.48 13.32 5.23
C LYS A 187 -1.64 13.08 6.49
N ASP A 188 -1.90 13.76 7.61
CA ASP A 188 -1.18 13.54 8.88
C ASP A 188 -1.43 12.15 9.50
N THR A 189 -2.53 11.50 9.09
CA THR A 189 -2.91 10.17 9.58
C THR A 189 -2.65 9.05 8.57
N SER A 190 -2.59 9.35 7.27
CA SER A 190 -2.51 8.35 6.19
C SER A 190 -1.35 8.51 5.21
N GLY A 191 -0.75 9.70 5.15
CA GLY A 191 0.24 10.06 4.13
C GLY A 191 -0.35 10.28 2.73
N GLY A 192 -1.67 10.24 2.55
CA GLY A 192 -2.31 10.40 1.23
C GLY A 192 -2.65 9.09 0.52
N ILE A 193 -3.36 9.19 -0.61
CA ILE A 193 -3.81 8.01 -1.37
C ILE A 193 -2.65 7.22 -1.99
N GLN A 194 -1.56 7.91 -2.33
CA GLN A 194 -0.26 7.37 -2.72
C GLN A 194 0.32 6.45 -1.65
N MET A 195 0.15 6.81 -0.38
CA MET A 195 0.75 6.11 0.75
C MET A 195 -0.15 4.98 1.24
N HIS A 196 -1.46 5.21 1.37
CA HIS A 196 -2.35 4.20 1.94
C HIS A 196 -2.84 3.16 0.92
N LYS A 197 -3.17 3.58 -0.31
CA LYS A 197 -3.72 2.70 -1.35
C LYS A 197 -2.69 2.36 -2.42
N SER A 198 -2.04 3.35 -3.01
CA SER A 198 -1.11 3.12 -4.13
C SER A 198 0.18 2.39 -3.72
N ILE A 199 0.49 2.32 -2.42
CA ILE A 199 1.63 1.56 -1.91
C ILE A 199 1.59 0.09 -2.33
N HIS A 200 0.39 -0.49 -2.47
CA HIS A 200 0.20 -1.83 -3.03
C HIS A 200 0.77 -1.94 -4.45
N HIS A 201 0.59 -0.91 -5.26
CA HIS A 201 0.98 -0.91 -6.67
C HIS A 201 2.49 -0.68 -6.81
N PHE A 202 3.05 0.19 -5.97
CA PHE A 202 4.50 0.42 -5.91
C PHE A 202 5.22 -0.87 -5.52
N ASP A 203 4.77 -1.50 -4.44
CA ASP A 203 5.26 -2.81 -4.02
C ASP A 203 5.15 -3.87 -5.12
N LEU A 204 3.99 -3.95 -5.77
CA LEU A 204 3.73 -4.94 -6.81
C LEU A 204 4.68 -4.77 -8.02
N VAL A 205 5.00 -3.54 -8.42
CA VAL A 205 5.96 -3.28 -9.49
C VAL A 205 7.39 -3.57 -9.05
N HIS A 206 7.77 -3.25 -7.80
CA HIS A 206 9.07 -3.68 -7.24
C HIS A 206 9.21 -5.20 -7.27
N TYR A 207 8.15 -5.90 -6.88
CA TYR A 207 8.05 -7.35 -6.88
C TYR A 207 8.18 -7.92 -8.29
N TRP A 208 7.42 -7.41 -9.26
CA TRP A 208 7.48 -7.89 -10.64
C TRP A 208 8.84 -7.68 -11.30
N LEU A 209 9.41 -6.48 -11.13
CA LEU A 209 10.68 -6.11 -11.74
C LEU A 209 11.91 -6.56 -10.94
N ASN A 210 11.70 -7.09 -9.73
CA ASN A 210 12.75 -7.44 -8.77
C ASN A 210 13.78 -6.31 -8.59
N THR A 211 13.29 -5.10 -8.33
CA THR A 211 14.08 -3.86 -8.32
C THR A 211 13.62 -2.92 -7.23
N GLU A 212 14.39 -1.85 -7.00
CA GLU A 212 14.11 -0.84 -5.99
C GLU A 212 13.93 0.54 -6.64
N PRO A 213 13.08 1.41 -6.07
CA PRO A 213 12.87 2.75 -6.58
C PRO A 213 14.11 3.60 -6.28
N GLU A 214 14.47 4.48 -7.21
CA GLU A 214 15.61 5.40 -7.11
C GLU A 214 15.12 6.85 -7.02
N ASN A 215 14.24 7.24 -7.94
CA ASN A 215 13.78 8.60 -8.09
C ASN A 215 12.28 8.67 -8.36
N VAL A 216 11.59 9.67 -7.79
CA VAL A 216 10.16 9.91 -8.00
C VAL A 216 9.92 11.38 -8.31
N TYR A 217 9.11 11.64 -9.33
CA TYR A 217 8.46 12.93 -9.56
C TYR A 217 6.94 12.72 -9.52
N CYS A 218 6.21 13.59 -8.82
CA CYS A 218 4.77 13.46 -8.64
C CYS A 218 4.07 14.81 -8.75
N VAL A 219 2.92 14.81 -9.43
CA VAL A 219 1.92 15.87 -9.39
C VAL A 219 0.59 15.29 -8.96
N GLY A 220 -0.19 16.07 -8.22
CA GLY A 220 -1.43 15.58 -7.63
C GLY A 220 -2.29 16.69 -7.07
N SER A 221 -3.58 16.42 -6.92
CA SER A 221 -4.53 17.37 -6.33
C SER A 221 -5.83 16.68 -5.91
N LEU A 222 -6.63 17.37 -5.11
CA LEU A 222 -8.03 17.02 -4.83
C LEU A 222 -8.92 17.67 -5.90
N ARG A 223 -9.56 16.88 -6.75
CA ARG A 223 -10.23 17.31 -7.99
C ARG A 223 -11.71 16.98 -8.06
N PHE A 224 -12.17 15.97 -7.33
CA PHE A 224 -13.55 15.49 -7.38
C PHE A 224 -14.26 15.59 -6.03
N TYR A 225 -13.57 15.20 -4.96
CA TYR A 225 -14.08 15.21 -3.59
C TYR A 225 -13.80 16.52 -2.86
N GLY A 226 -14.41 16.68 -1.68
CA GLY A 226 -14.32 17.90 -0.88
C GLY A 226 -15.23 19.02 -1.39
N LYS A 227 -15.56 19.93 -0.48
CA LYS A 227 -16.63 20.91 -0.66
C LYS A 227 -16.47 21.78 -1.90
N GLU A 228 -15.29 22.37 -2.09
CA GLU A 228 -15.02 23.27 -3.21
C GLU A 228 -15.19 22.58 -4.57
N ASN A 229 -14.74 21.32 -4.70
CA ASN A 229 -14.92 20.54 -5.92
C ASN A 229 -16.38 20.15 -6.14
N ALA A 230 -17.08 19.77 -5.07
CA ALA A 230 -18.48 19.40 -5.12
C ALA A 230 -19.37 20.60 -5.53
N GLU A 231 -19.12 21.78 -4.95
CA GLU A 231 -19.81 23.04 -5.30
C GLU A 231 -19.62 23.39 -6.78
N ARG A 232 -18.39 23.27 -7.31
CA ARG A 232 -18.12 23.47 -8.74
C ARG A 232 -18.90 22.54 -9.66
N ARG A 233 -19.18 21.32 -9.19
CA ARG A 233 -19.98 20.33 -9.92
C ARG A 233 -21.49 20.47 -9.69
N GLY A 234 -21.91 21.41 -8.83
CA GLY A 234 -23.31 21.66 -8.51
C GLY A 234 -23.91 20.69 -7.48
N GLU A 235 -23.07 19.97 -6.74
CA GLU A 235 -23.52 19.10 -5.66
C GLU A 235 -24.11 19.89 -4.50
N LYS A 236 -25.17 19.35 -3.90
CA LYS A 236 -25.94 20.05 -2.85
C LYS A 236 -25.77 19.44 -1.47
N ASN A 237 -25.45 18.14 -1.37
CA ASN A 237 -25.24 17.48 -0.08
C ASN A 237 -23.80 17.72 0.41
N LEU A 238 -23.60 18.82 1.12
CA LEU A 238 -22.29 19.27 1.62
C LEU A 238 -22.21 19.30 3.15
N GLY A 239 -23.13 18.61 3.83
CA GLY A 239 -23.13 18.49 5.29
C GLY A 239 -21.92 17.72 5.83
N GLU A 240 -21.66 17.80 7.13
CA GLU A 240 -20.47 17.17 7.75
C GLU A 240 -20.52 15.64 7.79
N ARG A 241 -21.72 15.04 7.93
CA ARG A 241 -21.93 13.59 8.01
C ARG A 241 -23.23 13.15 7.31
N TYR A 242 -23.34 11.85 7.03
CA TYR A 242 -24.52 11.26 6.39
C TYR A 242 -25.62 10.86 7.37
N LEU A 243 -25.28 10.37 8.58
CA LEU A 243 -26.29 10.02 9.58
C LEU A 243 -27.13 11.25 9.97
N ASN A 244 -28.45 11.08 10.04
CA ASN A 244 -29.43 12.11 10.36
C ASN A 244 -29.44 13.30 9.38
N ASN A 245 -29.05 13.09 8.12
CA ASN A 245 -29.10 14.08 7.06
C ASN A 245 -30.10 13.66 5.99
N GLU A 246 -31.20 14.41 5.83
CA GLU A 246 -32.25 14.13 4.84
C GLU A 246 -31.71 14.10 3.40
N ALA A 247 -30.70 14.91 3.10
CA ALA A 247 -30.07 14.93 1.77
C ALA A 247 -29.27 13.65 1.47
N ALA A 248 -28.97 12.83 2.48
CA ALA A 248 -28.23 11.58 2.31
C ALA A 248 -29.10 10.41 1.81
N LYS A 249 -30.44 10.53 1.85
CA LYS A 249 -31.36 9.42 1.54
C LYS A 249 -31.21 8.89 0.10
N ASP A 250 -31.03 9.80 -0.85
CA ASP A 250 -30.91 9.50 -2.28
C ASP A 250 -29.49 9.82 -2.81
N ASP A 251 -28.53 10.04 -1.93
CA ASP A 251 -27.14 10.37 -2.29
C ASP A 251 -26.34 9.08 -2.55
N PRO A 252 -25.82 8.85 -3.77
CA PRO A 252 -25.07 7.64 -4.11
C PRO A 252 -23.72 7.51 -3.36
N PHE A 253 -23.25 8.57 -2.70
CA PHE A 253 -22.04 8.54 -1.87
C PHE A 253 -22.34 8.32 -0.38
N ALA A 254 -23.60 8.35 0.03
CA ALA A 254 -23.99 8.19 1.43
C ALA A 254 -23.69 6.79 1.94
N ILE A 255 -23.18 6.74 3.18
CA ILE A 255 -23.04 5.50 3.94
C ILE A 255 -24.07 5.53 5.08
N HIS A 256 -25.06 4.65 5.00
CA HIS A 256 -26.08 4.49 6.05
C HIS A 256 -25.55 3.56 7.14
N ILE A 257 -24.66 4.11 7.98
CA ILE A 257 -23.89 3.35 8.98
C ILE A 257 -24.77 2.64 10.01
N ASP A 258 -25.97 3.17 10.28
CA ASP A 258 -26.98 2.62 11.18
C ASP A 258 -27.71 1.40 10.62
N GLN A 259 -27.67 1.20 9.29
CA GLN A 259 -28.30 0.06 8.60
C GLN A 259 -27.36 -1.14 8.46
N ASN A 260 -26.04 -0.96 8.64
CA ASN A 260 -25.08 -2.06 8.67
C ASN A 260 -24.74 -2.43 10.13
N ALA A 261 -25.15 -3.62 10.56
CA ALA A 261 -25.01 -4.06 11.96
C ALA A 261 -23.54 -4.06 12.44
N GLN A 262 -22.61 -4.49 11.59
CA GLN A 262 -21.19 -4.55 11.94
C GLN A 262 -20.59 -3.14 12.08
N LEU A 263 -20.82 -2.26 11.10
CA LEU A 263 -20.33 -0.88 11.14
C LEU A 263 -20.95 -0.10 12.30
N LYS A 264 -22.24 -0.31 12.57
CA LYS A 264 -22.91 0.26 13.73
C LYS A 264 -22.23 -0.17 15.03
N LYS A 265 -22.02 -1.48 15.22
CA LYS A 265 -21.39 -2.05 16.43
C LYS A 265 -19.94 -1.58 16.62
N LEU A 266 -19.15 -1.51 15.55
CA LEU A 266 -17.73 -1.16 15.62
C LEU A 266 -17.46 0.35 15.66
N TYR A 267 -18.34 1.16 15.08
CA TYR A 267 -18.08 2.59 14.88
C TYR A 267 -19.15 3.48 15.48
N LEU A 268 -20.42 3.34 15.10
CA LEU A 268 -21.48 4.25 15.58
C LEU A 268 -21.66 4.14 17.11
N GLU A 269 -21.77 2.92 17.64
CA GLU A 269 -21.92 2.70 19.09
C GLU A 269 -20.63 3.02 19.86
N ALA A 270 -19.49 3.08 19.16
CA ALA A 270 -18.17 3.32 19.71
C ALA A 270 -17.76 4.81 19.68
N GLU A 271 -18.54 5.70 19.05
CA GLU A 271 -18.22 7.13 18.88
C GLU A 271 -17.95 7.84 20.21
N HIS A 272 -18.64 7.45 21.29
CA HIS A 272 -18.55 8.09 22.60
C HIS A 272 -17.19 7.93 23.30
N GLU A 273 -16.36 6.96 22.89
CA GLU A 273 -15.05 6.72 23.52
C GLU A 273 -13.91 7.52 22.88
N ASP A 274 -13.94 7.73 21.56
CA ASP A 274 -12.82 8.33 20.81
C ASP A 274 -13.23 9.44 19.83
N GLY A 275 -14.53 9.72 19.67
CA GLY A 275 -15.05 10.74 18.76
C GLY A 275 -14.88 10.42 17.28
N TYR A 276 -14.51 9.19 16.91
CA TYR A 276 -14.28 8.82 15.52
C TYR A 276 -15.59 8.64 14.73
N ILE A 277 -15.91 9.64 13.91
CA ILE A 277 -17.06 9.62 12.99
C ILE A 277 -16.69 8.92 11.68
N ARG A 278 -17.27 7.75 11.43
CA ARG A 278 -16.96 6.86 10.29
C ARG A 278 -17.75 7.18 9.00
N ASP A 279 -18.88 7.86 9.15
CA ASP A 279 -19.86 8.22 8.11
C ASP A 279 -19.81 9.71 7.73
N ARG A 280 -18.63 10.35 7.79
CA ARG A 280 -18.50 11.72 7.31
C ARG A 280 -18.87 11.82 5.84
N ASN A 281 -19.29 12.99 5.40
CA ASN A 281 -19.53 13.23 3.99
C ASN A 281 -18.21 13.34 3.24
N CYS A 282 -18.05 12.61 2.12
CA CYS A 282 -16.85 12.69 1.28
C CYS A 282 -16.70 14.05 0.56
N PHE A 283 -17.72 14.91 0.64
CA PHE A 283 -17.70 16.29 0.15
C PHE A 283 -17.63 17.32 1.27
N ALA A 284 -17.49 16.91 2.55
CA ALA A 284 -17.27 17.84 3.64
C ALA A 284 -15.90 18.54 3.54
N GLU A 285 -15.72 19.63 4.29
CA GLU A 285 -14.44 20.34 4.40
C GLU A 285 -13.36 19.51 5.12
N GLY A 286 -12.09 19.89 4.98
CA GLY A 286 -10.98 19.29 5.73
C GLY A 286 -10.42 17.99 5.14
N ILE A 287 -10.58 17.76 3.83
CA ILE A 287 -9.82 16.73 3.10
C ILE A 287 -8.46 17.32 2.72
N THR A 288 -7.38 16.66 3.13
CA THR A 288 -6.00 17.11 2.86
C THR A 288 -5.22 16.16 1.96
N ILE A 289 -5.86 15.09 1.48
CA ILE A 289 -5.28 14.13 0.55
C ILE A 289 -5.70 14.40 -0.88
N GLU A 290 -4.93 13.88 -1.82
CA GLU A 290 -5.25 13.88 -3.23
C GLU A 290 -6.27 12.78 -3.59
N ASP A 291 -7.06 13.02 -4.62
CA ASP A 291 -7.91 12.00 -5.27
C ASP A 291 -7.51 11.76 -6.73
N ASN A 292 -6.49 12.48 -7.22
CA ASN A 292 -5.91 12.38 -8.55
C ASN A 292 -4.39 12.61 -8.47
N LEU A 293 -3.62 11.66 -9.02
CA LEU A 293 -2.16 11.66 -9.01
C LEU A 293 -1.60 11.18 -10.36
N SER A 294 -0.47 11.77 -10.75
CA SER A 294 0.39 11.30 -11.85
C SER A 294 1.86 11.33 -11.41
N MET A 295 2.59 10.24 -11.69
CA MET A 295 3.97 10.07 -11.25
C MET A 295 4.88 9.52 -12.36
N VAL A 296 6.16 9.86 -12.26
CA VAL A 296 7.26 9.18 -12.96
C VAL A 296 8.20 8.60 -11.92
N ILE A 297 8.46 7.30 -11.99
CA ILE A 297 9.32 6.57 -11.06
C ILE A 297 10.46 5.92 -11.85
N LYS A 298 11.70 6.16 -11.44
CA LYS A 298 12.89 5.46 -11.96
C LYS A 298 13.34 4.39 -10.97
N TYR A 299 13.76 3.26 -11.51
CA TYR A 299 14.24 2.12 -10.73
C TYR A 299 15.73 1.87 -10.95
N LYS A 300 16.38 1.18 -10.01
CA LYS A 300 17.82 0.86 -10.08
C LYS A 300 18.22 0.02 -11.29
N ASN A 301 17.32 -0.82 -11.78
CA ASN A 301 17.49 -1.58 -13.03
C ASN A 301 17.24 -0.74 -14.29
N LYS A 302 17.14 0.60 -14.17
CA LYS A 302 16.92 1.58 -15.25
C LYS A 302 15.52 1.59 -15.87
N ALA A 303 14.62 0.70 -15.46
CA ALA A 303 13.23 0.79 -15.87
C ALA A 303 12.60 2.11 -15.38
N VAL A 304 11.68 2.66 -16.17
CA VAL A 304 10.92 3.87 -15.81
C VAL A 304 9.42 3.58 -15.85
N MET A 305 8.73 3.83 -14.74
CA MET A 305 7.28 3.73 -14.68
C MET A 305 6.62 5.10 -14.79
N THR A 306 5.59 5.21 -15.62
CA THR A 306 4.55 6.24 -15.50
C THR A 306 3.36 5.64 -14.76
N TYR A 307 2.96 6.26 -13.66
CA TYR A 307 1.87 5.79 -12.83
C TYR A 307 0.79 6.87 -12.70
N ASN A 308 -0.47 6.49 -12.91
CA ASN A 308 -1.61 7.37 -12.66
C ASN A 308 -2.61 6.68 -11.72
N THR A 309 -3.24 7.50 -10.89
CA THR A 309 -4.43 7.06 -10.14
C THR A 309 -5.42 8.19 -9.99
N TYR A 310 -6.70 7.84 -10.04
CA TYR A 310 -7.77 8.71 -9.60
C TYR A 310 -8.85 7.88 -8.94
N ALA A 311 -9.52 8.48 -7.95
CA ALA A 311 -10.35 7.77 -7.00
C ALA A 311 -11.85 7.98 -7.23
N TYR A 312 -12.28 8.27 -8.46
CA TYR A 312 -13.68 8.62 -8.78
C TYR A 312 -14.07 8.08 -10.15
N ALA A 313 -13.60 6.87 -10.45
CA ALA A 313 -13.90 6.16 -11.68
C ALA A 313 -15.29 5.51 -11.64
N PRO A 314 -15.86 5.19 -12.82
CA PRO A 314 -17.09 4.39 -12.90
C PRO A 314 -16.88 2.89 -12.60
N TRP A 315 -15.63 2.42 -12.48
CA TRP A 315 -15.28 1.03 -12.15
C TRP A 315 -13.88 0.99 -11.50
N GLU A 316 -13.58 -0.06 -10.73
CA GLU A 316 -12.28 -0.26 -10.09
C GLU A 316 -11.43 -1.29 -10.85
N GLY A 317 -10.13 -1.02 -10.92
CA GLY A 317 -9.15 -1.96 -11.42
C GLY A 317 -7.95 -1.24 -12.01
N TYR A 318 -7.24 -1.92 -12.89
CA TYR A 318 -6.02 -1.35 -13.45
C TYR A 318 -5.67 -1.87 -14.82
N ARG A 319 -4.81 -1.10 -15.49
CA ARG A 319 -4.12 -1.50 -16.70
C ARG A 319 -2.64 -1.31 -16.47
N CYS A 320 -1.85 -2.32 -16.77
CA CYS A 320 -0.40 -2.24 -16.68
C CYS A 320 0.26 -2.82 -17.92
N VAL A 321 1.26 -2.12 -18.41
CA VAL A 321 1.98 -2.44 -19.64
C VAL A 321 3.46 -2.45 -19.35
N PHE A 322 4.13 -3.53 -19.74
CA PHE A 322 5.58 -3.68 -19.66
C PHE A 322 6.14 -3.74 -21.08
N ASN A 323 7.01 -2.80 -21.44
CA ASN A 323 7.75 -2.86 -22.70
C ASN A 323 9.18 -3.32 -22.40
N GLY A 324 9.63 -4.39 -23.04
CA GLY A 324 10.97 -4.91 -22.90
C GLY A 324 11.66 -5.14 -24.24
N SER A 325 12.96 -5.45 -24.18
CA SER A 325 13.81 -5.62 -25.36
C SER A 325 13.42 -6.79 -26.28
N LYS A 326 12.63 -7.76 -25.81
CA LYS A 326 12.15 -8.92 -26.59
C LYS A 326 10.63 -8.94 -26.79
N GLY A 327 9.90 -7.93 -26.32
CA GLY A 327 8.46 -7.88 -26.50
C GLY A 327 7.74 -7.00 -25.49
N ARG A 328 6.43 -7.24 -25.32
CA ARG A 328 5.56 -6.49 -24.43
C ARG A 328 4.59 -7.41 -23.69
N ILE A 329 4.28 -7.09 -22.44
CA ILE A 329 3.19 -7.73 -21.69
C ILE A 329 2.16 -6.66 -21.35
N GLU A 330 0.89 -6.98 -21.56
CA GLU A 330 -0.23 -6.16 -21.11
C GLU A 330 -1.07 -6.96 -20.14
N ILE A 331 -1.42 -6.36 -19.01
CA ILE A 331 -2.39 -6.88 -18.05
C ILE A 331 -3.50 -5.85 -17.86
N ASN A 332 -4.74 -6.31 -17.94
CA ASN A 332 -5.93 -5.54 -17.62
C ASN A 332 -6.74 -6.30 -16.58
N VAL A 333 -7.04 -5.65 -15.46
CA VAL A 333 -7.83 -6.20 -14.38
C VAL A 333 -9.02 -5.29 -14.12
N VAL A 334 -10.20 -5.90 -14.05
CA VAL A 334 -11.41 -5.27 -13.52
C VAL A 334 -11.72 -5.96 -12.20
N GLU A 335 -11.78 -5.17 -11.14
CA GLU A 335 -12.17 -5.61 -9.80
C GLU A 335 -13.68 -5.40 -9.63
N GLY A 336 -14.31 -6.26 -8.83
CA GLY A 336 -15.71 -6.08 -8.42
C GLY A 336 -15.83 -4.94 -7.39
N GLY A 337 -17.06 -4.61 -6.99
CA GLY A 337 -17.40 -3.43 -6.18
C GLY A 337 -16.66 -3.24 -4.84
N TYR A 338 -17.10 -2.32 -3.98
CA TYR A 338 -16.44 -2.05 -2.69
C TYR A 338 -17.43 -2.06 -1.52
N SER A 339 -17.06 -2.73 -0.42
CA SER A 339 -17.82 -2.73 0.85
C SER A 339 -17.01 -2.12 2.00
N ALA A 340 -17.60 -1.12 2.64
CA ALA A 340 -17.03 -0.42 3.78
C ALA A 340 -16.93 -1.26 5.06
N GLY A 341 -17.73 -2.33 5.17
CA GLY A 341 -17.81 -3.23 6.33
C GLY A 341 -16.80 -4.38 6.33
N GLY A 342 -16.19 -4.69 5.18
CA GLY A 342 -15.27 -5.83 5.07
C GLY A 342 -15.94 -7.20 5.15
N GLU A 343 -17.28 -7.26 5.16
CA GLU A 343 -18.03 -8.51 5.05
C GLU A 343 -17.90 -9.07 3.62
N ILE A 344 -17.81 -10.40 3.51
CA ILE A 344 -18.24 -11.10 2.29
C ILE A 344 -19.75 -10.91 2.25
N VAL A 345 -20.27 -10.20 1.26
CA VAL A 345 -21.71 -10.01 1.11
C VAL A 345 -22.29 -11.35 0.65
N THR A 346 -22.65 -12.21 1.60
CA THR A 346 -23.43 -13.40 1.32
C THR A 346 -24.90 -13.00 1.32
N ASN A 347 -25.39 -12.70 0.12
CA ASN A 347 -26.78 -12.72 -0.34
C ASN A 347 -27.86 -12.82 0.74
N GLU A 348 -28.50 -11.68 1.04
CA GLU A 348 -29.95 -11.59 1.22
C GLU A 348 -30.38 -10.11 1.09
N GLY A 349 -30.88 -9.72 -0.10
CA GLY A 349 -31.68 -8.49 -0.26
C GLY A 349 -31.13 -7.36 -1.15
N LEU A 350 -30.00 -7.54 -1.85
CA LEU A 350 -29.47 -6.54 -2.79
C LEU A 350 -29.61 -7.01 -4.25
N GLY A 351 -29.78 -6.06 -5.18
CA GLY A 351 -30.09 -6.32 -6.60
C GLY A 351 -29.01 -7.14 -7.34
N GLU A 352 -29.35 -7.64 -8.53
CA GLU A 352 -28.54 -8.59 -9.32
C GLU A 352 -27.07 -8.19 -9.59
N LEU A 353 -26.70 -6.92 -9.39
CA LEU A 353 -25.33 -6.40 -9.54
C LEU A 353 -24.43 -6.60 -8.31
N GLU A 354 -24.98 -6.96 -7.14
CA GLU A 354 -24.24 -7.05 -5.86
C GLU A 354 -24.20 -8.47 -5.27
N ALA A 355 -24.83 -9.44 -5.93
CA ALA A 355 -25.12 -10.76 -5.36
C ALA A 355 -23.93 -11.73 -5.23
N ASN A 356 -22.68 -11.32 -5.53
CA ASN A 356 -21.50 -12.20 -5.42
C ASN A 356 -20.21 -11.43 -5.05
N TYR A 357 -20.31 -10.42 -4.18
CA TYR A 357 -19.20 -9.53 -3.87
C TYR A 357 -18.18 -10.10 -2.87
N ILE A 358 -16.90 -10.02 -3.23
CA ILE A 358 -15.72 -10.30 -2.39
C ILE A 358 -14.82 -9.05 -2.44
N GLN A 359 -14.33 -8.57 -1.29
CA GLN A 359 -13.43 -7.40 -1.25
C GLN A 359 -12.15 -7.62 -2.07
N GLY A 360 -11.91 -6.70 -3.03
CA GLY A 360 -10.83 -6.84 -4.02
C GLY A 360 -11.01 -8.02 -4.98
N GLY A 361 -12.21 -8.58 -5.08
CA GLY A 361 -12.51 -9.69 -5.97
C GLY A 361 -12.24 -9.33 -7.43
N VAL A 362 -11.67 -10.25 -8.20
CA VAL A 362 -11.32 -10.00 -9.61
C VAL A 362 -12.40 -10.55 -10.54
N GLU A 363 -13.17 -9.64 -11.14
CA GLU A 363 -14.20 -9.99 -12.12
C GLU A 363 -13.57 -10.48 -13.42
N LYS A 364 -12.59 -9.74 -13.94
CA LYS A 364 -11.93 -10.04 -15.21
C LYS A 364 -10.43 -9.80 -15.11
N THR A 365 -9.65 -10.77 -15.58
CA THR A 365 -8.21 -10.64 -15.82
C THR A 365 -7.94 -10.95 -17.28
N ASN A 366 -7.18 -10.11 -17.96
CA ASN A 366 -6.69 -10.36 -19.30
C ASN A 366 -5.20 -10.07 -19.36
N ILE A 367 -4.38 -11.10 -19.58
CA ILE A 367 -2.93 -10.98 -19.75
C ILE A 367 -2.60 -11.38 -21.19
N VAL A 368 -1.89 -10.52 -21.91
CA VAL A 368 -1.47 -10.77 -23.29
C VAL A 368 0.02 -10.50 -23.42
N VAL A 369 0.74 -11.44 -24.03
CA VAL A 369 2.16 -11.30 -24.36
C VAL A 369 2.28 -11.05 -25.86
N TYR A 370 3.05 -10.04 -26.23
CA TYR A 370 3.39 -9.65 -27.59
C TYR A 370 4.90 -9.84 -27.79
N PRO A 371 5.36 -11.00 -28.27
CA PRO A 371 6.76 -11.20 -28.62
C PRO A 371 7.18 -10.21 -29.71
N LEU A 372 8.44 -9.75 -29.67
CA LEU A 372 8.97 -8.81 -30.66
C LEU A 372 8.87 -9.37 -32.09
N TRP A 373 9.15 -10.67 -32.24
CA TRP A 373 9.08 -11.41 -33.49
C TRP A 373 8.20 -12.64 -33.31
N GLY A 374 6.89 -12.45 -33.22
CA GLY A 374 5.95 -13.55 -33.04
C GLY A 374 4.49 -13.12 -33.07
N LYS A 375 3.60 -14.10 -33.02
CA LYS A 375 2.17 -13.82 -32.83
C LYS A 375 1.90 -13.56 -31.34
N PRO A 376 1.07 -12.56 -31.00
CA PRO A 376 0.62 -12.38 -29.63
C PRO A 376 -0.14 -13.60 -29.12
N TYR A 377 -0.07 -13.85 -27.81
CA TYR A 377 -0.82 -14.92 -27.17
C TYR A 377 -1.39 -14.47 -25.82
N VAL A 378 -2.57 -15.01 -25.50
CA VAL A 378 -3.24 -14.79 -24.21
C VAL A 378 -2.65 -15.77 -23.19
N VAL A 379 -2.46 -15.30 -21.96
CA VAL A 379 -2.00 -16.12 -20.85
C VAL A 379 -3.19 -16.47 -19.98
N ASP A 380 -3.46 -17.76 -19.86
CA ASP A 380 -4.49 -18.28 -18.97
C ASP A 380 -4.03 -18.21 -17.52
N VAL A 381 -4.91 -17.68 -16.66
CA VAL A 381 -4.71 -17.64 -15.21
C VAL A 381 -5.87 -18.36 -14.55
N VAL A 382 -5.54 -19.39 -13.76
CA VAL A 382 -6.53 -20.04 -12.90
C VAL A 382 -6.90 -19.06 -11.79
N LYS A 383 -8.19 -18.71 -11.68
CA LYS A 383 -8.69 -17.87 -10.59
C LYS A 383 -8.54 -18.62 -9.26
N GLY A 384 -8.02 -17.93 -8.25
CA GLY A 384 -8.01 -18.44 -6.87
C GLY A 384 -9.30 -18.10 -6.15
N GLU A 385 -9.67 -18.88 -5.14
CA GLU A 385 -10.79 -18.58 -4.24
C GLU A 385 -10.34 -17.63 -3.12
N GLY A 386 -11.21 -16.69 -2.73
CA GLY A 386 -10.98 -15.74 -1.63
C GLY A 386 -10.72 -14.28 -2.06
N GLY A 387 -10.47 -13.42 -1.08
CA GLY A 387 -10.25 -11.98 -1.26
C GLY A 387 -9.03 -11.64 -2.13
N HIS A 388 -9.11 -10.49 -2.81
CA HIS A 388 -8.03 -9.97 -3.66
C HIS A 388 -7.58 -10.95 -4.74
N GLY A 389 -8.55 -11.56 -5.44
CA GLY A 389 -8.31 -12.57 -6.49
C GLY A 389 -7.77 -13.91 -5.99
N GLY A 390 -7.97 -14.23 -4.71
CA GLY A 390 -7.51 -15.46 -4.07
C GLY A 390 -6.12 -15.39 -3.43
N GLY A 391 -5.55 -14.19 -3.29
CA GLY A 391 -4.27 -13.99 -2.61
C GLY A 391 -4.36 -14.08 -1.09
N ASP A 392 -5.50 -13.68 -0.52
CA ASP A 392 -5.67 -13.53 0.92
C ASP A 392 -5.48 -14.85 1.73
N PRO A 393 -6.06 -16.00 1.34
CA PRO A 393 -5.85 -17.26 2.07
C PRO A 393 -4.38 -17.74 2.03
N LEU A 394 -3.70 -17.55 0.88
CA LEU A 394 -2.29 -17.92 0.73
C LEU A 394 -1.39 -17.05 1.59
N LEU A 395 -1.65 -15.74 1.60
CA LEU A 395 -0.97 -14.79 2.46
C LEU A 395 -1.19 -15.12 3.94
N LEU A 396 -2.43 -15.35 4.36
CA LEU A 396 -2.74 -15.67 5.77
C LEU A 396 -2.04 -16.95 6.22
N LYS A 397 -2.05 -18.01 5.39
CA LYS A 397 -1.28 -19.23 5.67
C LYS A 397 0.20 -18.92 5.85
N ASP A 398 0.81 -18.18 4.92
CA ASP A 398 2.23 -17.85 4.99
C ASP A 398 2.59 -16.98 6.20
N VAL A 399 1.76 -16.00 6.53
CA VAL A 399 2.02 -15.05 7.61
C VAL A 399 1.76 -15.66 8.99
N ILE A 400 0.76 -16.52 9.13
CA ILE A 400 0.37 -17.14 10.41
C ILE A 400 1.17 -18.42 10.66
N VAL A 401 1.29 -19.28 9.64
CA VAL A 401 1.91 -20.60 9.79
C VAL A 401 3.35 -20.60 9.29
N GLY A 402 3.64 -19.87 8.21
CA GLY A 402 4.89 -19.94 7.46
C GLY A 402 4.72 -20.73 6.16
N SER A 403 5.63 -20.51 5.20
CA SER A 403 5.69 -21.30 3.97
C SER A 403 6.26 -22.71 4.22
N GLU A 404 5.68 -23.70 3.56
CA GLU A 404 6.29 -25.04 3.46
C GLU A 404 7.41 -24.98 2.40
N GLY A 405 8.65 -24.81 2.87
CA GLY A 405 9.81 -24.69 1.99
C GLY A 405 10.06 -23.27 1.47
N GLU A 406 10.94 -23.16 0.48
CA GLU A 406 11.32 -21.88 -0.13
C GLU A 406 10.27 -21.46 -1.17
N ASP A 407 9.67 -20.28 -0.96
CA ASP A 407 8.77 -19.67 -1.94
C ASP A 407 9.60 -19.16 -3.13
N SER A 408 9.59 -19.88 -4.24
CA SER A 408 10.36 -19.55 -5.45
C SER A 408 10.04 -18.16 -6.01
N PHE A 409 8.84 -17.65 -5.74
CA PHE A 409 8.41 -16.33 -6.17
C PHE A 409 8.81 -15.22 -5.19
N LYS A 410 9.27 -15.53 -3.97
CA LYS A 410 9.64 -14.55 -2.95
C LYS A 410 8.53 -13.53 -2.68
N ARG A 411 7.28 -13.99 -2.58
CA ARG A 411 6.09 -13.14 -2.31
C ARG A 411 6.15 -12.49 -0.94
N ALA A 412 6.92 -13.10 -0.05
CA ALA A 412 7.22 -12.64 1.26
C ALA A 412 7.79 -11.20 1.31
N ALA A 413 7.02 -10.23 1.82
CA ALA A 413 7.48 -8.85 2.03
C ALA A 413 7.91 -8.54 3.48
N TYR A 414 9.05 -7.85 3.62
CA TYR A 414 9.62 -7.40 4.91
C TYR A 414 9.87 -5.89 4.91
N ILE A 415 10.62 -5.38 5.92
CA ILE A 415 10.95 -3.95 6.05
C ILE A 415 11.56 -3.35 4.77
N ARG A 416 12.40 -4.10 4.05
CA ARG A 416 13.01 -3.58 2.82
C ARG A 416 11.98 -3.40 1.70
N ASP A 417 11.10 -4.38 1.52
CA ASP A 417 10.00 -4.33 0.55
C ASP A 417 9.03 -3.18 0.87
N GLY A 418 8.47 -3.19 2.08
CA GLY A 418 7.52 -2.18 2.54
C GLY A 418 8.14 -0.80 2.63
N GLY A 419 9.40 -0.71 3.07
CA GLY A 419 10.13 0.55 3.14
C GLY A 419 10.36 1.15 1.76
N ASN A 420 10.74 0.36 0.75
CA ASN A 420 10.84 0.85 -0.62
C ASN A 420 9.50 1.38 -1.15
N ALA A 421 8.38 0.72 -0.83
CA ALA A 421 7.06 1.21 -1.22
C ALA A 421 6.66 2.50 -0.45
N VAL A 422 6.99 2.60 0.84
CA VAL A 422 6.83 3.82 1.66
C VAL A 422 7.67 4.96 1.08
N LEU A 423 8.92 4.71 0.69
CA LEU A 423 9.82 5.72 0.13
C LEU A 423 9.26 6.34 -1.15
N VAL A 424 8.54 5.58 -1.99
CA VAL A 424 7.81 6.14 -3.13
C VAL A 424 6.70 7.08 -2.67
N GLY A 425 5.87 6.67 -1.71
CA GLY A 425 4.79 7.50 -1.18
C GLY A 425 5.29 8.79 -0.51
N VAL A 426 6.37 8.71 0.28
CA VAL A 426 7.04 9.87 0.89
C VAL A 426 7.63 10.77 -0.20
N GLY A 427 8.34 10.19 -1.17
CA GLY A 427 8.93 10.91 -2.29
C GLY A 427 7.87 11.64 -3.11
N ALA A 428 6.70 11.03 -3.33
CA ALA A 428 5.58 11.66 -4.00
C ALA A 428 5.07 12.91 -3.25
N ASN A 429 4.90 12.83 -1.92
CA ASN A 429 4.52 13.99 -1.10
C ASN A 429 5.54 15.13 -1.19
N LYS A 430 6.82 14.82 -0.98
CA LYS A 430 7.90 15.82 -1.07
C LYS A 430 8.03 16.41 -2.48
N SER A 431 7.77 15.62 -3.51
CA SER A 431 7.79 16.08 -4.90
C SER A 431 6.66 17.06 -5.20
N MET A 432 5.43 16.76 -4.74
CA MET A 432 4.30 17.68 -4.89
C MET A 432 4.50 18.98 -4.14
N GLU A 433 5.11 18.94 -2.95
CA GLU A 433 5.40 20.14 -2.15
C GLU A 433 6.51 21.01 -2.78
N SER A 434 7.59 20.40 -3.24
CA SER A 434 8.76 21.12 -3.77
C SER A 434 8.68 21.45 -5.26
N GLY A 435 7.84 20.74 -6.02
CA GLY A 435 7.81 20.77 -7.48
C GLY A 435 9.02 20.08 -8.15
N LEU A 436 9.84 19.33 -7.40
CA LEU A 436 11.10 18.73 -7.85
C LEU A 436 11.08 17.20 -7.76
N PRO A 437 11.90 16.49 -8.56
CA PRO A 437 12.11 15.07 -8.39
C PRO A 437 12.88 14.76 -7.10
N ILE A 438 12.53 13.67 -6.43
CA ILE A 438 13.10 13.27 -5.14
C ILE A 438 13.89 11.96 -5.28
N GLN A 439 15.15 11.97 -4.82
CA GLN A 439 15.95 10.74 -4.69
C GLN A 439 15.52 9.99 -3.44
N VAL A 440 14.72 8.93 -3.62
CA VAL A 440 13.99 8.33 -2.50
C VAL A 440 14.89 7.45 -1.63
N GLN A 441 15.96 6.89 -2.19
CA GLN A 441 16.91 6.06 -1.45
C GLN A 441 17.79 6.88 -0.50
N ASP A 442 17.88 8.20 -0.69
CA ASP A 442 18.67 9.09 0.18
C ASP A 442 17.91 9.49 1.44
N LEU A 443 16.60 9.19 1.51
CA LEU A 443 15.74 9.54 2.64
C LEU A 443 15.99 8.66 3.87
N VAL A 444 16.59 7.48 3.70
CA VAL A 444 16.91 6.54 4.77
C VAL A 444 18.27 5.89 4.55
N LYS A 445 18.85 5.36 5.61
CA LYS A 445 20.07 4.56 5.62
C LYS A 445 19.72 3.09 5.73
N TRP A 446 19.91 2.38 4.63
CA TRP A 446 19.84 0.93 4.63
C TRP A 446 21.11 0.32 5.22
N TYR A 447 20.96 -0.64 6.13
CA TYR A 447 22.07 -1.50 6.53
C TYR A 447 22.14 -2.68 5.58
N GLY A 448 23.33 -2.96 5.04
CA GLY A 448 23.54 -4.17 4.26
C GLY A 448 23.30 -5.39 5.13
N ILE A 449 22.59 -6.38 4.60
CA ILE A 449 22.81 -7.77 4.99
C ILE A 449 24.26 -8.03 4.60
N GLN A 450 25.19 -8.10 5.55
CA GLN A 450 26.46 -8.77 5.27
C GLN A 450 26.08 -10.17 4.80
N SER A 451 26.31 -10.45 3.52
CA SER A 451 26.16 -11.78 2.98
C SER A 451 26.97 -12.72 3.87
N VAL A 452 26.32 -13.67 4.52
CA VAL A 452 26.97 -14.78 5.25
C VAL A 452 27.65 -15.76 4.26
N VAL A 453 27.93 -15.33 3.03
CA VAL A 453 28.56 -16.10 1.95
C VAL A 453 30.06 -15.78 1.80
N ALA A 454 30.60 -14.79 2.51
CA ALA A 454 32.04 -14.47 2.48
C ALA A 454 32.81 -15.02 3.70
N SER A 455 32.75 -16.33 3.95
CA SER A 455 33.74 -17.01 4.83
C SER A 455 33.94 -18.51 4.57
N ARG A 456 33.46 -19.06 3.45
CA ARG A 456 33.67 -20.48 3.08
C ARG A 456 34.26 -20.71 1.68
N SER A 457 35.07 -19.77 1.21
CA SER A 457 35.83 -19.92 -0.04
C SER A 457 37.22 -19.31 0.11
N ALA A 458 37.99 -19.82 1.09
CA ALA A 458 39.43 -19.59 1.18
C ALA A 458 40.13 -20.84 1.74
N SER A 459 39.92 -21.97 1.07
CA SER A 459 40.73 -23.17 1.28
C SER A 459 40.45 -24.17 0.18
N PHE A 460 40.87 -23.90 -1.05
CA PHE A 460 41.31 -24.90 -2.02
C PHE A 460 41.92 -24.18 -3.23
N VAL A 461 43.01 -24.78 -3.76
CA VAL A 461 43.79 -24.41 -4.96
C VAL A 461 44.91 -23.38 -4.71
N THR A 462 46.20 -23.62 -4.92
CA THR A 462 47.06 -24.80 -5.12
C THR A 462 48.49 -24.28 -5.02
N ASN A 463 49.40 -25.12 -4.50
CA ASN A 463 50.84 -24.99 -4.69
C ASN A 463 51.18 -24.88 -6.19
N ALA A 464 51.92 -23.83 -6.57
CA ALA A 464 52.82 -23.86 -7.71
C ALA A 464 53.96 -22.88 -7.47
N SER A 465 55.10 -23.46 -7.10
CA SER A 465 56.42 -22.86 -7.09
C SER A 465 56.87 -22.47 -8.50
N THR A 466 57.40 -21.25 -8.68
CA THR A 466 58.64 -21.00 -9.44
C THR A 466 59.10 -19.54 -9.30
N GLN A 467 60.23 -19.41 -8.61
CA GLN A 467 61.40 -18.55 -8.87
C GLN A 467 61.26 -17.06 -9.26
N SER A 468 61.94 -16.28 -8.43
CA SER A 468 62.43 -14.92 -8.56
C SER A 468 63.23 -14.62 -9.83
N VAL A 469 63.02 -13.43 -10.41
CA VAL A 469 64.11 -12.62 -10.99
C VAL A 469 63.91 -11.16 -10.59
N THR A 470 64.96 -10.60 -10.00
CA THR A 470 65.17 -9.22 -9.59
C THR A 470 65.39 -8.28 -10.78
N GLY A 471 64.89 -7.05 -10.71
CA GLY A 471 65.22 -5.99 -11.66
C GLY A 471 64.84 -4.60 -11.15
N THR A 472 65.82 -3.90 -10.59
CA THR A 472 65.84 -2.49 -10.19
C THR A 472 65.94 -1.53 -11.39
N SER A 473 65.25 -0.39 -11.35
CA SER A 473 65.73 0.98 -11.73
C SER A 473 64.52 1.92 -11.79
N SER A 474 64.44 2.91 -10.90
CA SER A 474 64.89 4.31 -11.04
C SER A 474 63.76 5.26 -11.45
N ALA A 475 63.53 6.19 -10.51
CA ALA A 475 62.82 7.46 -10.59
C ALA A 475 62.79 8.15 -11.97
N GLU A 476 61.68 8.82 -12.26
CA GLU A 476 61.73 10.24 -12.62
C GLU A 476 60.38 10.93 -12.34
N SER A 477 60.51 12.04 -11.60
CA SER A 477 59.48 13.01 -11.24
C SER A 477 59.33 14.05 -12.35
N THR A 478 58.11 14.56 -12.59
CA THR A 478 57.93 15.98 -12.93
C THR A 478 56.52 16.45 -12.56
N GLN A 479 56.47 17.34 -11.57
CA GLN A 479 55.39 18.30 -11.33
C GLN A 479 55.62 19.54 -12.23
N ARG A 480 54.53 20.18 -12.66
CA ARG A 480 54.34 21.65 -12.78
C ARG A 480 52.84 21.92 -13.04
N ALA A 481 52.11 22.50 -12.08
CA ALA A 481 51.90 23.95 -11.84
C ALA A 481 50.91 24.57 -12.86
N THR A 482 49.62 24.75 -12.53
CA THR A 482 48.92 25.91 -11.91
C THR A 482 48.86 27.20 -12.74
N SER A 483 47.64 27.65 -13.06
CA SER A 483 47.17 29.06 -13.09
C SER A 483 45.65 29.05 -13.36
N SER A 484 44.75 29.33 -12.40
CA SER A 484 44.25 30.65 -11.96
C SER A 484 43.54 31.47 -13.05
N GLY A 485 42.25 31.75 -12.84
CA GLY A 485 41.46 32.68 -13.67
C GLY A 485 40.02 32.81 -13.21
N THR A 486 39.80 33.59 -12.14
CA THR A 486 38.51 34.15 -11.70
C THR A 486 38.01 35.22 -12.66
N ALA A 487 36.71 35.27 -12.96
CA ALA A 487 35.99 36.50 -13.24
C ALA A 487 34.48 36.31 -13.01
N ALA A 488 33.98 36.99 -11.97
CA ALA A 488 32.58 37.32 -11.78
C ALA A 488 32.25 38.60 -12.55
N ALA A 489 31.03 38.72 -13.07
CA ALA A 489 30.45 39.97 -13.51
C ALA A 489 28.93 39.95 -13.25
N GLU A 490 28.50 40.71 -12.24
CA GLU A 490 27.16 41.28 -12.13
C GLU A 490 27.04 42.48 -13.09
N ALA A 491 25.86 42.69 -13.68
CA ALA A 491 25.19 44.01 -13.75
C ALA A 491 23.85 43.98 -14.52
N THR A 492 22.80 44.37 -13.80
CA THR A 492 21.74 45.34 -14.19
C THR A 492 20.74 45.02 -15.33
N GLY A 493 19.49 44.73 -14.93
CA GLY A 493 18.34 45.65 -15.02
C GLY A 493 17.79 46.07 -16.38
N ALA A 494 16.54 45.67 -16.67
CA ALA A 494 15.47 46.56 -17.15
C ALA A 494 14.13 45.79 -17.29
N ALA A 495 13.12 46.24 -16.56
CA ALA A 495 11.72 45.85 -16.73
C ALA A 495 11.06 46.74 -17.80
N VAL A 496 10.20 46.15 -18.63
CA VAL A 496 9.27 46.87 -19.52
C VAL A 496 7.89 46.21 -19.38
N PRO A 497 6.82 46.94 -19.00
CA PRO A 497 5.46 46.42 -18.98
C PRO A 497 4.67 46.87 -20.22
N VAL A 498 3.87 45.98 -20.81
CA VAL A 498 2.84 46.37 -21.79
C VAL A 498 1.51 45.69 -21.50
N ARG A 499 0.54 46.52 -21.07
CA ARG A 499 -0.91 46.59 -21.36
C ARG A 499 -1.57 45.29 -21.87
N GLY A 500 -2.64 44.77 -21.28
CA GLY A 500 -3.87 45.46 -20.89
C GLY A 500 -4.96 45.23 -21.95
N PHE A 501 -5.82 44.21 -21.78
CA PHE A 501 -7.03 44.03 -22.59
C PHE A 501 -8.28 44.15 -21.72
N LYS A 502 -9.16 45.06 -22.15
CA LYS A 502 -10.43 45.44 -21.53
C LYS A 502 -11.52 44.39 -21.80
N LYS A 503 -12.39 44.27 -20.80
CA LYS A 503 -13.77 43.75 -20.85
C LYS A 503 -14.56 44.35 -22.02
N MET A 504 -15.32 43.50 -22.72
CA MET A 504 -16.60 43.88 -23.33
C MET A 504 -17.67 42.98 -22.72
N GLY A 505 -18.64 43.60 -22.04
CA GLY A 505 -19.96 43.03 -21.87
C GLY A 505 -20.88 43.69 -22.88
N LEU A 506 -21.88 42.95 -23.36
CA LEU A 506 -23.19 43.52 -23.64
C LEU A 506 -24.25 42.43 -23.47
N ALA A 507 -25.25 42.78 -22.67
CA ALA A 507 -26.49 42.08 -22.49
C ALA A 507 -27.40 42.23 -23.71
N GLY A 508 -28.32 41.29 -23.88
CA GLY A 508 -29.42 41.37 -24.83
C GLY A 508 -30.34 40.16 -24.71
N ALA A 509 -31.35 40.29 -23.83
CA ALA A 509 -32.45 39.35 -23.70
C ALA A 509 -33.37 39.39 -24.93
N ILE A 510 -34.12 38.31 -25.20
CA ILE A 510 -35.59 38.26 -25.17
C ILE A 510 -36.08 36.83 -25.50
N ALA A 511 -37.00 36.40 -24.63
CA ALA A 511 -38.02 35.35 -24.65
C ALA A 511 -38.37 34.58 -25.94
N GLY A 512 -38.81 33.33 -25.74
CA GLY A 512 -39.94 32.80 -26.51
C GLY A 512 -40.01 31.29 -26.72
N ALA A 513 -40.68 30.61 -25.79
CA ALA A 513 -41.65 29.52 -26.01
C ALA A 513 -41.24 28.15 -26.60
N ALA A 514 -41.78 27.13 -25.91
CA ALA A 514 -42.38 25.90 -26.43
C ALA A 514 -41.47 24.76 -26.96
N GLY A 515 -41.40 23.69 -26.14
CA GLY A 515 -42.09 22.45 -26.51
C GLY A 515 -41.27 21.31 -27.14
N VAL A 516 -41.28 20.18 -26.41
CA VAL A 516 -41.52 18.82 -26.92
C VAL A 516 -40.37 18.11 -27.71
N MET A 517 -39.69 17.20 -26.97
CA MET A 517 -39.61 15.73 -27.17
C MET A 517 -38.94 15.12 -28.43
N PHE A 518 -38.19 14.03 -28.16
CA PHE A 518 -37.51 13.05 -29.04
C PHE A 518 -36.23 13.56 -29.74
N VAL A 519 -35.07 12.91 -29.67
CA VAL A 519 -34.67 11.49 -29.49
C VAL A 519 -33.46 11.41 -28.57
#